data_AF-A0A7Y4YHC4-F1
#
_entry.id   AF-A0A7Y4YHC4-F1
#
_cell.length_a   1.000
_cell.length_b   1.000
_cell.length_c   1.000
_cell.angle_alpha   90.00
_cell.angle_beta   90.00
_cell.angle_gamma   90.00
#
_symmetry.space_group_name_H-M   'P 1'
#
loop_
_entity.id
_entity.type
_entity.pdbx_description
1 polymer ?
#
loop_
_entity_poly.entity_id
_entity_poly.type
_entity_poly.pdbx_seq_one_letter_code
_entity_poly.pdbx_strand_id
1 'polypeptide(L)'
;FSPGTIPIPHFFQLVTARVPCGLVLDIGHLWTVYRYTAARRQMSLTQFVLEFLDEFPLERVVEIHVAGLACHESSDGAERAEGLPEWIDAHAAPIPSILFTLLEQVLAHPNLVSLRAVALEVDTKPIEMIVEEYAEALRRFSPLVQQAMARGMAAAGPVAGVRSSCSVPKPMNESDRQQLRDDYARYAQIISGQIPATGQEWQDVAADQAGLTSYRTSYLPHEILHWGGDLVEMFPQTCKLLAERGVCLTEFVAFWFRAPRPLTQSYDFFLLKIDRFLEFVTESAPDVRISAQQEGDQLRLAYAQANEVGERVLEMEPFV
;
A
#
# COMPACT_ATOMS: atom_id res chain seq x y z
N PHE A 1 -10.23 -5.26 1.77
CA PHE A 1 -11.10 -5.78 0.71
C PHE A 1 -10.25 -5.86 -0.55
N SER A 2 -10.49 -6.82 -1.44
CA SER A 2 -9.72 -6.93 -2.70
C SER A 2 -10.64 -7.47 -3.80
N PRO A 3 -11.04 -6.67 -4.79
CA PRO A 3 -11.74 -7.18 -5.96
C PRO A 3 -10.75 -7.85 -6.92
N GLY A 4 -11.17 -8.94 -7.53
CA GLY A 4 -10.36 -9.69 -8.48
C GLY A 4 -10.82 -11.13 -8.63
N THR A 5 -10.35 -11.79 -9.68
CA THR A 5 -10.60 -13.21 -9.96
C THR A 5 -9.35 -14.08 -9.82
N ILE A 6 -8.21 -13.46 -9.55
CA ILE A 6 -6.92 -14.12 -9.41
C ILE A 6 -6.49 -14.01 -7.95
N PRO A 7 -6.22 -15.13 -7.26
CA PRO A 7 -5.62 -15.11 -5.92
C PRO A 7 -4.29 -14.36 -5.94
N ILE A 8 -4.02 -13.58 -4.88
CA ILE A 8 -2.77 -12.82 -4.72
C ILE A 8 -1.52 -13.70 -4.89
N PRO A 9 -1.38 -14.89 -4.26
CA PRO A 9 -0.18 -15.71 -4.47
C PRO A 9 -0.03 -16.15 -5.94
N HIS A 10 -1.14 -16.51 -6.61
CA HIS A 10 -1.13 -16.82 -8.04
C HIS A 10 -0.68 -15.64 -8.90
N PHE A 11 -1.14 -14.43 -8.59
CA PHE A 11 -0.74 -13.22 -9.31
C PHE A 11 0.80 -13.04 -9.29
N PHE A 12 1.43 -13.22 -8.12
CA PHE A 12 2.88 -13.15 -8.01
C PHE A 12 3.62 -14.28 -8.74
N GLN A 13 3.04 -15.50 -8.80
CA GLN A 13 3.57 -16.56 -9.66
C GLN A 13 3.56 -16.12 -11.13
N LEU A 14 2.46 -15.54 -11.61
CA LEU A 14 2.33 -15.08 -13.00
C LEU A 14 3.35 -13.99 -13.34
N VAL A 15 3.62 -13.07 -12.40
CA VAL A 15 4.62 -12.01 -12.55
C VAL A 15 6.03 -12.61 -12.63
N THR A 16 6.42 -13.42 -11.65
CA THR A 16 7.78 -14.00 -11.56
C THR A 16 8.08 -15.04 -12.64
N ALA A 17 7.05 -15.63 -13.25
CA ALA A 17 7.18 -16.48 -14.44
C ALA A 17 7.50 -15.69 -15.72
N ARG A 18 7.15 -14.39 -15.76
CA ARG A 18 7.31 -13.53 -16.95
C ARG A 18 8.50 -12.57 -16.81
N VAL A 19 8.83 -12.20 -15.58
CA VAL A 19 9.87 -11.22 -15.27
C VAL A 19 10.89 -11.85 -14.34
N PRO A 20 12.20 -11.79 -14.66
CA PRO A 20 13.26 -12.30 -13.80
C PRO A 20 13.52 -11.32 -12.64
N CYS A 21 12.57 -11.23 -11.70
CA CYS A 21 12.69 -10.42 -10.50
C CYS A 21 12.76 -11.28 -9.23
N GLY A 22 13.32 -10.69 -8.18
CA GLY A 22 13.12 -11.11 -6.80
C GLY A 22 11.89 -10.43 -6.21
N LEU A 23 11.34 -11.00 -5.14
CA LEU A 23 10.21 -10.47 -4.41
C LEU A 23 10.62 -10.06 -2.99
N VAL A 24 9.93 -9.05 -2.49
CA VAL A 24 9.89 -8.72 -1.07
C VAL A 24 8.56 -9.21 -0.53
N LEU A 25 8.60 -10.01 0.53
CA LEU A 25 7.39 -10.46 1.22
C LEU A 25 7.20 -9.64 2.49
N ASP A 26 6.11 -8.89 2.57
CA ASP A 26 5.75 -8.14 3.76
C ASP A 26 4.81 -8.96 4.67
N ILE A 27 5.16 -9.07 5.95
CA ILE A 27 4.41 -9.86 6.93
C ILE A 27 3.14 -9.13 7.41
N GLY A 28 3.15 -7.79 7.45
CA GLY A 28 1.97 -6.97 7.72
C GLY A 28 0.94 -7.10 6.60
N HIS A 29 1.36 -7.10 5.34
CA HIS A 29 0.52 -7.32 4.18
C HIS A 29 -0.08 -8.73 4.14
N LEU A 30 0.68 -9.76 4.53
CA LEU A 30 0.12 -11.11 4.66
C LEU A 30 -1.02 -11.14 5.69
N TRP A 31 -0.85 -10.45 6.81
CA TRP A 31 -1.91 -10.26 7.81
C TRP A 31 -3.11 -9.49 7.23
N THR A 32 -2.88 -8.36 6.55
CA THR A 32 -4.00 -7.54 6.03
C THR A 32 -4.78 -8.26 4.94
N VAL A 33 -4.12 -9.07 4.09
CA VAL A 33 -4.81 -9.93 3.13
C VAL A 33 -5.75 -10.90 3.84
N TYR A 34 -5.27 -11.62 4.86
CA TYR A 34 -6.14 -12.49 5.64
C TYR A 34 -7.29 -11.70 6.28
N ARG A 35 -6.96 -10.58 6.95
CA ARG A 35 -7.88 -9.82 7.78
C ARG A 35 -8.97 -9.08 6.99
N TYR A 36 -8.70 -8.70 5.75
CA TYR A 36 -9.59 -7.86 4.95
C TYR A 36 -10.09 -8.53 3.68
N THR A 37 -9.94 -9.86 3.55
CA THR A 37 -10.60 -10.68 2.54
C THR A 37 -11.60 -11.64 3.18
N ALA A 38 -12.32 -12.42 2.36
CA ALA A 38 -13.22 -13.44 2.85
C ALA A 38 -12.49 -14.56 3.64
N ALA A 39 -11.17 -14.69 3.51
CA ALA A 39 -10.36 -15.71 4.15
C ALA A 39 -10.58 -15.80 5.67
N ARG A 40 -10.62 -14.66 6.38
CA ARG A 40 -10.85 -14.64 7.85
C ARG A 40 -12.13 -15.32 8.32
N ARG A 41 -13.13 -15.47 7.44
CA ARG A 41 -14.42 -16.11 7.76
C ARG A 41 -14.44 -17.58 7.35
N GLN A 42 -13.51 -18.00 6.50
CA GLN A 42 -13.51 -19.32 5.86
C GLN A 42 -12.48 -20.26 6.48
N MET A 43 -11.38 -19.73 7.02
CA MET A 43 -10.27 -20.50 7.55
C MET A 43 -9.56 -19.78 8.68
N SER A 44 -8.79 -20.54 9.47
CA SER A 44 -7.91 -19.95 10.49
C SER A 44 -6.72 -19.22 9.86
N LEU A 45 -6.12 -18.28 10.57
CA LEU A 45 -4.92 -17.58 10.11
C LEU A 45 -3.78 -18.54 9.78
N THR A 46 -3.53 -19.53 10.63
CA THR A 46 -2.49 -20.54 10.40
C THR A 46 -2.72 -21.33 9.11
N GLN A 47 -3.97 -21.75 8.87
CA GLN A 47 -4.32 -22.46 7.64
C GLN A 47 -4.17 -21.55 6.42
N PHE A 48 -4.65 -20.32 6.50
CA PHE A 48 -4.50 -19.34 5.42
C PHE A 48 -3.03 -19.12 5.06
N VAL A 49 -2.16 -18.92 6.06
CA VAL A 49 -0.74 -18.69 5.84
C VAL A 49 -0.09 -19.89 5.17
N LEU A 50 -0.41 -21.10 5.62
CA LEU A 50 0.10 -22.32 5.00
C LEU A 50 -0.32 -22.41 3.51
N GLU A 51 -1.62 -22.27 3.22
CA GLU A 51 -2.13 -22.31 1.84
C GLU A 51 -1.57 -21.18 0.97
N PHE A 52 -1.45 -19.97 1.52
CA PHE A 52 -0.86 -18.84 0.83
C PHE A 52 0.60 -19.10 0.48
N LEU A 53 1.41 -19.60 1.42
CA LEU A 53 2.84 -19.84 1.24
C LEU A 53 3.13 -21.03 0.31
N ASP A 54 2.25 -22.04 0.28
CA ASP A 54 2.35 -23.17 -0.64
C ASP A 54 2.16 -22.71 -2.11
N GLU A 55 1.31 -21.71 -2.36
CA GLU A 55 1.12 -21.14 -3.69
C GLU A 55 2.04 -19.95 -3.99
N PHE A 56 2.42 -19.14 -3.01
CA PHE A 56 3.27 -17.97 -3.24
C PHE A 56 4.66 -18.41 -3.74
N PRO A 57 5.27 -17.73 -4.73
CA PRO A 57 6.59 -18.09 -5.27
C PRO A 57 7.72 -17.74 -4.28
N LEU A 58 7.77 -18.44 -3.15
CA LEU A 58 8.71 -18.21 -2.06
C LEU A 58 10.17 -18.39 -2.45
N GLU A 59 10.45 -19.20 -3.47
CA GLU A 59 11.77 -19.33 -4.05
C GLU A 59 12.28 -18.05 -4.70
N ARG A 60 11.40 -17.07 -4.93
CA ARG A 60 11.75 -15.72 -5.43
C ARG A 60 11.86 -14.68 -4.34
N VAL A 61 11.48 -14.98 -3.10
CA VAL A 61 11.59 -14.03 -1.98
C VAL A 61 13.06 -13.86 -1.59
N VAL A 62 13.56 -12.64 -1.78
CA VAL A 62 14.93 -12.25 -1.44
C VAL A 62 14.99 -11.47 -0.13
N GLU A 63 13.89 -10.85 0.25
CA GLU A 63 13.80 -10.02 1.45
C GLU A 63 12.43 -10.17 2.09
N ILE A 64 12.38 -10.11 3.41
CA ILE A 64 11.13 -10.12 4.19
C ILE A 64 11.07 -8.83 5.00
N HIS A 65 9.92 -8.16 4.97
CA HIS A 65 9.65 -6.94 5.71
C HIS A 65 8.71 -7.20 6.88
N VAL A 66 8.98 -6.53 8.00
CA VAL A 66 8.17 -6.61 9.21
C VAL A 66 8.07 -5.22 9.82
N ALA A 67 6.86 -4.68 9.83
CA ALA A 67 6.53 -3.41 10.45
C ALA A 67 5.55 -3.57 11.63
N GLY A 68 5.22 -2.46 12.25
CA GLY A 68 4.17 -2.39 13.27
C GLY A 68 2.76 -2.56 12.68
N LEU A 69 1.81 -2.90 13.54
CA LEU A 69 0.38 -2.90 13.17
C LEU A 69 -0.41 -2.03 14.14
N ALA A 70 -1.36 -1.26 13.63
CA ALA A 70 -2.26 -0.44 14.45
C ALA A 70 -3.67 -0.42 13.86
N CYS A 71 -4.66 -0.07 14.68
CA CYS A 71 -6.00 0.22 14.17
C CYS A 71 -5.92 1.43 13.23
N HIS A 72 -6.69 1.42 12.15
CA HIS A 72 -6.76 2.57 11.26
C HIS A 72 -7.28 3.81 12.01
N GLU A 73 -6.68 4.98 11.77
CA GLU A 73 -6.96 6.22 12.50
C GLU A 73 -8.42 6.69 12.37
N SER A 74 -9.07 6.38 11.25
CA SER A 74 -10.50 6.67 11.04
C SER A 74 -11.44 5.77 11.84
N SER A 75 -10.95 4.75 12.54
CA SER A 75 -11.75 3.83 13.33
C SER A 75 -11.86 4.38 14.75
N ASP A 76 -12.84 5.25 14.99
CA ASP A 76 -13.14 5.84 16.31
C ASP A 76 -13.54 4.76 17.33
N GLY A 77 -12.55 4.13 17.97
CA GLY A 77 -12.69 3.37 19.22
C GLY A 77 -13.86 2.38 19.31
N ALA A 78 -14.42 1.95 18.17
CA ALA A 78 -15.65 1.19 18.13
C ALA A 78 -15.41 -0.10 18.91
N GLU A 79 -16.26 -0.32 19.91
CA GLU A 79 -16.17 -1.40 20.88
C GLU A 79 -15.71 -2.69 20.21
N ARG A 80 -14.66 -3.30 20.79
CA ARG A 80 -14.01 -4.53 20.35
C ARG A 80 -15.06 -5.55 19.93
N ALA A 81 -15.36 -5.61 18.64
CA ALA A 81 -16.13 -6.69 18.07
C ALA A 81 -15.37 -7.99 18.38
N GLU A 82 -16.09 -9.04 18.77
CA GLU A 82 -15.50 -10.35 19.00
C GLU A 82 -14.77 -10.79 17.72
N GLY A 83 -13.43 -10.81 17.77
CA GLY A 83 -12.61 -11.12 16.60
C GLY A 83 -11.20 -10.54 16.67
N LEU A 84 -10.42 -10.82 15.61
CA LEU A 84 -9.08 -10.28 15.46
C LEU A 84 -9.15 -8.76 15.19
N PRO A 85 -8.19 -7.97 15.72
CA PRO A 85 -8.17 -6.53 15.55
C PRO A 85 -8.18 -6.10 14.08
N GLU A 86 -8.77 -4.94 13.80
CA GLU A 86 -8.75 -4.29 12.47
C GLU A 86 -7.47 -3.51 12.29
N TRP A 87 -6.36 -4.22 12.40
CA TRP A 87 -5.07 -3.61 12.21
C TRP A 87 -4.67 -3.54 10.74
N ILE A 88 -4.16 -2.37 10.39
CA ILE A 88 -3.46 -2.10 9.15
C ILE A 88 -1.96 -2.06 9.42
N ASP A 89 -1.21 -2.08 8.33
CA ASP A 89 0.22 -1.85 8.36
C ASP A 89 0.54 -0.42 8.82
N ALA A 90 1.39 -0.28 9.85
CA ALA A 90 1.64 0.96 10.56
C ALA A 90 3.07 1.02 11.11
N HIS A 91 3.98 1.63 10.35
CA HIS A 91 5.42 1.56 10.61
C HIS A 91 5.85 2.24 11.92
N ALA A 92 5.09 3.22 12.42
CA ALA A 92 5.35 3.87 13.69
C ALA A 92 4.88 3.03 14.91
N ALA A 93 4.04 2.02 14.69
CA ALA A 93 3.41 1.24 15.75
C ALA A 93 4.31 0.10 16.26
N PRO A 94 4.03 -0.43 17.46
CA PRO A 94 4.70 -1.64 17.94
C PRO A 94 4.42 -2.84 17.02
N ILE A 95 5.40 -3.73 16.87
CA ILE A 95 5.23 -5.01 16.15
C ILE A 95 4.46 -5.99 17.06
N PRO A 96 3.23 -6.40 16.73
CA PRO A 96 2.50 -7.33 17.57
C PRO A 96 3.07 -8.74 17.44
N SER A 97 2.97 -9.52 18.51
CA SER A 97 3.48 -10.90 18.57
C SER A 97 2.93 -11.82 17.48
N ILE A 98 1.73 -11.52 16.95
CA ILE A 98 1.14 -12.28 15.86
C ILE A 98 1.99 -12.21 14.59
N LEU A 99 2.59 -11.05 14.27
CA LEU A 99 3.47 -10.92 13.12
C LEU A 99 4.76 -11.72 13.31
N PHE A 100 5.27 -11.81 14.54
CA PHE A 100 6.39 -12.70 14.84
C PHE A 100 6.02 -14.17 14.63
N THR A 101 4.82 -14.60 15.01
CA THR A 101 4.36 -15.96 14.72
C THR A 101 4.20 -16.22 13.21
N LEU A 102 3.75 -15.23 12.42
CA LEU A 102 3.71 -15.34 10.98
C LEU A 102 5.12 -15.46 10.38
N LEU A 103 6.06 -14.63 10.84
CA LEU A 103 7.46 -14.67 10.42
C LEU A 103 8.08 -16.04 10.71
N GLU A 104 7.80 -16.66 11.86
CA GLU A 104 8.26 -18.02 12.17
C GLU A 104 7.80 -19.04 11.12
N GLN A 105 6.53 -18.98 10.70
CA GLN A 105 5.99 -19.88 9.68
C GLN A 105 6.66 -19.66 8.32
N VAL A 106 6.84 -18.39 7.91
CA VAL A 106 7.52 -18.05 6.66
C VAL A 106 8.97 -18.54 6.67
N LEU A 107 9.73 -18.25 7.72
CA LEU A 107 11.12 -18.68 7.85
C LEU A 107 11.27 -20.20 7.93
N ALA A 108 10.27 -20.92 8.46
CA ALA A 108 10.27 -22.38 8.49
C ALA A 108 9.99 -23.02 7.12
N HIS A 109 9.41 -22.28 6.17
CA HIS A 109 8.94 -22.84 4.90
C HIS A 109 10.09 -23.38 4.03
N PRO A 110 9.97 -24.61 3.47
CA PRO A 110 11.06 -25.24 2.72
C PRO A 110 11.39 -24.54 1.40
N ASN A 111 10.42 -23.88 0.76
CA ASN A 111 10.63 -23.18 -0.52
C ASN A 111 11.31 -21.81 -0.36
N LEU A 112 11.51 -21.31 0.87
CA LEU A 112 12.21 -20.05 1.12
C LEU A 112 13.73 -20.26 0.98
N VAL A 113 14.19 -20.34 -0.27
CA VAL A 113 15.57 -20.70 -0.63
C VAL A 113 16.40 -19.52 -1.17
N SER A 114 15.79 -18.37 -1.44
CA SER A 114 16.49 -17.21 -2.00
C SER A 114 16.69 -16.07 -1.01
N LEU A 115 16.28 -16.26 0.26
CA LEU A 115 16.33 -15.23 1.29
C LEU A 115 17.74 -14.67 1.47
N ARG A 116 17.83 -13.34 1.49
CA ARG A 116 19.06 -12.57 1.74
C ARG A 116 18.97 -11.69 2.98
N ALA A 117 17.79 -11.18 3.31
CA ALA A 117 17.61 -10.30 4.45
C ALA A 117 16.20 -10.41 5.06
N VAL A 118 16.11 -10.01 6.33
CA VAL A 118 14.85 -9.63 6.98
C VAL A 118 15.04 -8.21 7.48
N ALA A 119 14.16 -7.30 7.07
CA ALA A 119 14.19 -5.90 7.47
C ALA A 119 13.09 -5.62 8.50
N LEU A 120 13.43 -4.87 9.55
CA LEU A 120 12.47 -4.24 10.43
C LEU A 120 12.19 -2.84 9.90
N GLU A 121 10.95 -2.56 9.55
CA GLU A 121 10.53 -1.24 9.10
C GLU A 121 10.13 -0.38 10.31
N VAL A 122 10.71 0.81 10.35
CA VAL A 122 10.73 1.66 11.56
C VAL A 122 10.45 3.13 11.25
N ASP A 123 9.81 3.41 10.12
CA ASP A 123 9.49 4.77 9.71
C ASP A 123 8.70 5.48 10.83
N THR A 124 9.18 6.68 11.18
CA THR A 124 8.62 7.56 12.23
C THR A 124 8.44 6.93 13.63
N LYS A 125 9.09 5.78 13.89
CA LYS A 125 9.07 5.08 15.18
C LYS A 125 10.02 5.72 16.22
N PRO A 126 9.65 5.81 17.51
CA PRO A 126 10.57 6.26 18.56
C PRO A 126 11.81 5.39 18.66
N ILE A 127 12.99 6.01 18.83
CA ILE A 127 14.29 5.32 18.83
C ILE A 127 14.35 4.21 19.90
N GLU A 128 13.80 4.47 21.09
CA GLU A 128 13.80 3.51 22.18
C GLU A 128 13.05 2.23 21.80
N MET A 129 11.91 2.37 21.12
CA MET A 129 11.12 1.24 20.62
C MET A 129 11.87 0.47 19.53
N ILE A 130 12.54 1.18 18.61
CA ILE A 130 13.38 0.56 17.57
C ILE A 130 14.44 -0.35 18.20
N VAL A 131 15.13 0.14 19.22
CA VAL A 131 16.20 -0.60 19.89
C VAL A 131 15.65 -1.86 20.57
N GLU A 132 14.51 -1.75 21.25
CA GLU A 132 13.85 -2.87 21.92
C GLU A 132 13.39 -3.96 20.92
N GLU A 133 12.70 -3.55 19.86
CA GLU A 133 12.21 -4.47 18.83
C GLU A 133 13.34 -5.13 18.05
N TYR A 134 14.40 -4.38 17.74
CA TYR A 134 15.58 -4.93 17.09
C TYR A 134 16.30 -5.96 17.96
N ALA A 135 16.45 -5.68 19.26
CA ALA A 135 17.04 -6.62 20.20
C ALA A 135 16.22 -7.91 20.32
N GLU A 136 14.89 -7.81 20.39
CA GLU A 136 13.99 -8.96 20.42
C GLU A 136 14.05 -9.75 19.10
N ALA A 137 14.04 -9.06 17.96
CA ALA A 137 14.13 -9.69 16.65
C ALA A 137 15.44 -10.46 16.48
N LEU A 138 16.57 -9.87 16.86
CA LEU A 138 17.86 -10.56 16.85
C LEU A 138 17.85 -11.81 17.73
N ARG A 139 17.35 -11.69 18.96
CA ARG A 139 17.31 -12.78 19.92
C ARG A 139 16.46 -13.95 19.43
N ARG A 140 15.29 -13.66 18.84
CA ARG A 140 14.31 -14.66 18.43
C ARG A 140 14.59 -15.24 17.04
N PHE A 141 15.00 -14.41 16.09
CA PHE A 141 15.01 -14.77 14.67
C PHE A 141 16.38 -14.96 14.04
N SER A 142 17.46 -14.46 14.66
CA SER A 142 18.81 -14.61 14.08
C SER A 142 19.15 -16.07 13.70
N PRO A 143 18.90 -17.09 14.54
CA PRO A 143 19.15 -18.48 14.15
C PRO A 143 18.28 -18.96 12.97
N LEU A 144 17.00 -18.58 12.95
CA LEU A 144 16.05 -18.98 11.91
C LEU A 144 16.38 -18.34 10.56
N VAL A 145 16.76 -17.05 10.58
CA VAL A 145 17.19 -16.32 9.38
C VAL A 145 18.48 -16.93 8.83
N GLN A 146 19.48 -17.18 9.69
CA GLN A 146 20.72 -17.83 9.27
C GLN A 146 20.48 -19.22 8.68
N GLN A 147 19.59 -20.01 9.29
CA GLN A 147 19.20 -21.32 8.78
C GLN A 147 18.52 -21.21 7.40
N ALA A 148 17.57 -20.29 7.23
CA ALA A 148 16.88 -20.07 5.97
C ALA A 148 17.86 -19.64 4.86
N MET A 149 18.75 -18.71 5.14
CA MET A 149 19.80 -18.27 4.21
C MET A 149 20.77 -19.41 3.84
N ALA A 150 21.16 -20.24 4.82
CA ALA A 150 22.04 -21.38 4.60
C ALA A 150 21.39 -22.49 3.75
N ARG A 151 20.08 -22.75 3.92
CA ARG A 151 19.33 -23.69 3.04
C ARG A 151 19.44 -23.28 1.57
N GLY A 152 19.33 -21.99 1.30
CA GLY A 152 19.49 -21.44 -0.05
C GLY A 152 20.86 -21.69 -0.67
N MET A 153 21.92 -21.51 0.12
CA MET A 153 23.30 -21.78 -0.33
C MET A 153 23.55 -23.27 -0.60
N ALA A 154 22.95 -24.16 0.20
CA ALA A 154 23.07 -25.61 0.00
C ALA A 154 22.25 -26.11 -1.20
N ALA A 155 21.10 -25.49 -1.47
CA ALA A 155 20.27 -25.78 -2.65
C ALA A 155 20.90 -25.27 -3.96
N ALA A 156 21.80 -24.29 -3.89
CA ALA A 156 22.59 -23.80 -5.01
C ALA A 156 23.74 -24.77 -5.38
N GLY A 157 23.39 -26.00 -5.81
CA GLY A 157 24.30 -26.86 -6.60
C GLY A 157 24.64 -26.22 -7.96
N PRO A 158 25.46 -26.86 -8.84
CA PRO A 158 25.84 -26.27 -10.12
C PRO A 158 24.56 -25.96 -10.91
N VAL A 159 24.22 -24.68 -10.95
CA VAL A 159 22.92 -24.19 -11.40
C VAL A 159 22.79 -24.55 -12.86
N ALA A 160 22.04 -25.62 -13.14
CA ALA A 160 21.44 -25.81 -14.44
C ALA A 160 20.57 -24.58 -14.64
N GLY A 161 21.09 -23.62 -15.42
CA GLY A 161 20.50 -22.31 -15.59
C GLY A 161 19.01 -22.47 -15.80
N VAL A 162 18.22 -21.96 -14.83
CA VAL A 162 16.80 -21.75 -15.04
C VAL A 162 16.75 -20.80 -16.21
N ARG A 163 16.63 -21.38 -17.42
CA ARG A 163 16.42 -20.65 -18.65
C ARG A 163 15.05 -20.02 -18.44
N SER A 164 15.07 -18.80 -17.91
CA SER A 164 13.93 -17.91 -17.97
C SER A 164 13.69 -17.75 -19.47
N SER A 165 12.75 -18.52 -20.01
CA SER A 165 12.18 -18.22 -21.31
C SER A 165 11.37 -16.96 -21.10
N CYS A 166 12.05 -15.82 -21.07
CA CYS A 166 11.41 -14.53 -21.27
C CYS A 166 10.83 -14.58 -22.67
N SER A 167 9.59 -15.08 -22.76
CA SER A 167 8.77 -14.83 -23.93
C SER A 167 8.72 -13.32 -24.08
N VAL A 168 9.09 -12.84 -25.27
CA VAL A 168 9.01 -11.41 -25.59
C VAL A 168 7.58 -10.97 -25.27
N PRO A 169 7.37 -9.98 -24.39
CA PRO A 169 6.03 -9.54 -24.04
C PRO A 169 5.28 -9.20 -25.33
N LYS A 170 4.16 -9.88 -25.58
CA LYS A 170 3.29 -9.53 -26.70
C LYS A 170 2.87 -8.07 -26.48
N PRO A 171 3.02 -7.18 -27.46
CA PRO A 171 2.57 -5.80 -27.31
C PRO A 171 1.08 -5.80 -26.95
N MET A 172 0.72 -5.11 -25.87
CA MET A 172 -0.66 -4.94 -25.43
C MET A 172 -1.46 -4.32 -26.57
N ASN A 173 -2.57 -4.95 -26.94
CA ASN A 173 -3.41 -4.43 -28.01
C ASN A 173 -4.27 -3.26 -27.45
N GLU A 174 -4.79 -2.39 -28.34
CA GLU A 174 -5.59 -1.24 -27.89
C GLU A 174 -6.89 -1.64 -27.19
N SER A 175 -7.46 -2.82 -27.52
CA SER A 175 -8.63 -3.36 -26.85
C SER A 175 -8.35 -3.69 -25.38
N ASP A 176 -7.19 -4.28 -25.08
CA ASP A 176 -6.78 -4.60 -23.71
C ASP A 176 -6.56 -3.31 -22.90
N ARG A 177 -5.98 -2.27 -23.54
CA ARG A 177 -5.80 -0.95 -22.93
C ARG A 177 -7.14 -0.29 -22.61
N GLN A 178 -8.09 -0.37 -23.54
CA GLN A 178 -9.41 0.19 -23.33
C GLN A 178 -10.17 -0.57 -22.23
N GLN A 179 -10.14 -1.89 -22.24
CA GLN A 179 -10.74 -2.71 -21.19
C GLN A 179 -10.18 -2.36 -19.80
N LEU A 180 -8.86 -2.20 -19.68
CA LEU A 180 -8.24 -1.80 -18.42
C LEU A 180 -8.73 -0.42 -17.93
N ARG A 181 -8.89 0.55 -18.83
CA ARG A 181 -9.46 1.87 -18.49
C ARG A 181 -10.90 1.74 -17.99
N ASP A 182 -11.70 0.93 -18.68
CA ASP A 182 -13.11 0.71 -18.32
C ASP A 182 -13.21 0.00 -16.96
N ASP A 183 -12.34 -0.98 -16.69
CA ASP A 183 -12.25 -1.68 -15.42
C ASP A 183 -11.87 -0.75 -14.26
N TYR A 184 -10.89 0.14 -14.46
CA TYR A 184 -10.53 1.17 -13.47
C TYR A 184 -11.65 2.18 -13.23
N ALA A 185 -12.33 2.63 -14.29
CA ALA A 185 -13.48 3.52 -14.15
C ALA A 185 -14.60 2.86 -13.34
N ARG A 186 -14.90 1.59 -13.64
CA ARG A 186 -15.88 0.80 -12.89
C ARG A 186 -15.46 0.58 -11.45
N TYR A 187 -14.18 0.26 -11.20
CA TYR A 187 -13.63 0.16 -9.85
C TYR A 187 -13.88 1.45 -9.06
N ALA A 188 -13.51 2.61 -9.61
CA ALA A 188 -13.69 3.92 -8.97
C ALA A 188 -15.17 4.20 -8.66
N GLN A 189 -16.08 3.91 -9.59
CA GLN A 189 -17.52 4.08 -9.38
C GLN A 189 -18.06 3.16 -8.27
N ILE A 190 -17.56 1.92 -8.18
CA ILE A 190 -17.94 1.00 -7.11
C ILE A 190 -17.37 1.49 -5.78
N ILE A 191 -16.07 1.74 -5.66
CA ILE A 191 -15.48 2.13 -4.37
C ILE A 191 -15.96 3.49 -3.86
N SER A 192 -16.44 4.38 -4.74
CA SER A 192 -17.07 5.65 -4.35
C SER A 192 -18.57 5.52 -4.06
N GLY A 193 -19.16 4.34 -4.24
CA GLY A 193 -20.59 4.09 -3.97
C GLY A 193 -21.56 4.58 -5.04
N GLN A 194 -21.07 5.02 -6.21
CA GLN A 194 -21.90 5.46 -7.32
C GLN A 194 -22.68 4.30 -7.97
N ILE A 195 -22.09 3.10 -7.99
CA ILE A 195 -22.74 1.88 -8.49
C ILE A 195 -22.51 0.69 -7.53
N PRO A 196 -23.38 -0.34 -7.55
CA PRO A 196 -23.22 -1.51 -6.68
C PRO A 196 -22.04 -2.40 -7.11
N ALA A 197 -21.39 -3.03 -6.13
CA ALA A 197 -20.35 -4.04 -6.35
C ALA A 197 -21.00 -5.32 -6.92
N THR A 198 -20.93 -5.48 -8.22
CA THR A 198 -21.52 -6.59 -8.98
C THR A 198 -20.47 -7.20 -9.90
N GLY A 199 -20.62 -8.46 -10.29
CA GLY A 199 -19.63 -9.17 -11.12
C GLY A 199 -18.90 -10.28 -10.35
N GLN A 200 -18.25 -11.17 -11.09
CA GLN A 200 -17.52 -12.32 -10.54
C GLN A 200 -16.36 -11.85 -9.66
N GLU A 201 -15.66 -10.82 -10.12
CA GLU A 201 -14.53 -10.16 -9.47
C GLU A 201 -14.89 -9.43 -8.16
N TRP A 202 -16.18 -9.21 -7.90
CA TRP A 202 -16.67 -8.54 -6.70
C TRP A 202 -17.40 -9.47 -5.74
N GLN A 203 -17.50 -10.78 -6.01
CA GLN A 203 -18.32 -11.69 -5.19
C GLN A 203 -17.95 -11.67 -3.72
N ASP A 204 -16.66 -11.81 -3.40
CA ASP A 204 -16.18 -11.81 -2.01
C ASP A 204 -16.38 -10.44 -1.34
N VAL A 205 -16.19 -9.36 -2.09
CA VAL A 205 -16.43 -7.99 -1.61
C VAL A 205 -17.91 -7.77 -1.33
N ALA A 206 -18.79 -8.26 -2.22
CA ALA A 206 -20.23 -8.17 -2.06
C ALA A 206 -20.74 -9.03 -0.89
N ALA A 207 -20.03 -10.10 -0.53
CA ALA A 207 -20.30 -10.90 0.66
C ALA A 207 -19.83 -10.22 1.96
N ASP A 208 -18.91 -9.26 1.91
CA ASP A 208 -18.49 -8.42 3.04
C ASP A 208 -18.98 -6.96 2.91
N GLN A 209 -20.31 -6.78 2.90
CA GLN A 209 -20.92 -5.44 2.85
C GLN A 209 -20.46 -4.52 3.98
N ALA A 210 -20.21 -5.05 5.17
CA ALA A 210 -19.72 -4.27 6.30
C ALA A 210 -18.32 -3.71 6.02
N GLY A 211 -17.40 -4.53 5.51
CA GLY A 211 -16.07 -4.10 5.11
C GLY A 211 -16.10 -3.08 3.98
N LEU A 212 -16.92 -3.29 2.95
CA LEU A 212 -17.08 -2.33 1.84
C LEU A 212 -17.69 -1.00 2.32
N THR A 213 -18.67 -1.05 3.22
CA THR A 213 -19.30 0.14 3.80
C THR A 213 -18.27 0.92 4.62
N SER A 214 -17.55 0.25 5.51
CA SER A 214 -16.50 0.86 6.32
C SER A 214 -15.43 1.51 5.45
N TYR A 215 -14.99 0.83 4.39
CA TYR A 215 -14.04 1.45 3.46
C TYR A 215 -14.60 2.74 2.83
N ARG A 216 -15.83 2.69 2.32
CA ARG A 216 -16.50 3.83 1.68
C ARG A 216 -16.73 5.03 2.60
N THR A 217 -17.10 4.77 3.86
CA THR A 217 -17.56 5.83 4.78
C THR A 217 -16.47 6.33 5.71
N SER A 218 -15.39 5.58 5.89
CA SER A 218 -14.35 5.88 6.88
C SER A 218 -12.96 5.91 6.26
N TYR A 219 -12.49 4.81 5.69
CA TYR A 219 -11.10 4.71 5.19
C TYR A 219 -10.88 5.60 3.96
N LEU A 220 -11.67 5.43 2.90
CA LEU A 220 -11.50 6.18 1.65
C LEU A 220 -11.63 7.70 1.85
N PRO A 221 -12.64 8.23 2.57
CA PRO A 221 -12.68 9.64 2.91
C PRO A 221 -11.44 10.09 3.67
N HIS A 222 -10.97 9.29 4.63
CA HIS A 222 -9.78 9.61 5.40
C HIS A 222 -8.52 9.64 4.52
N GLU A 223 -8.34 8.66 3.62
CA GLU A 223 -7.23 8.63 2.65
C GLU A 223 -7.22 9.92 1.80
N ILE A 224 -8.37 10.31 1.25
CA ILE A 224 -8.48 11.51 0.41
C ILE A 224 -8.22 12.79 1.20
N LEU A 225 -8.66 12.87 2.46
CA LEU A 225 -8.55 14.08 3.27
C LEU A 225 -7.18 14.22 3.96
N HIS A 226 -6.56 13.10 4.39
CA HIS A 226 -5.40 13.12 5.30
C HIS A 226 -4.13 12.51 4.71
N TRP A 227 -4.21 11.50 3.84
CA TRP A 227 -2.99 10.89 3.29
C TRP A 227 -2.32 11.80 2.27
N GLY A 228 -1.00 11.69 2.16
CA GLY A 228 -0.20 12.58 1.31
C GLY A 228 -0.38 14.05 1.66
N GLY A 229 -0.65 14.37 2.93
CA GLY A 229 -0.88 15.73 3.45
C GLY A 229 -2.32 15.94 3.93
N ASP A 230 -2.48 16.41 5.17
CA ASP A 230 -3.79 16.77 5.72
C ASP A 230 -4.32 18.05 5.08
N LEU A 231 -5.53 18.04 4.51
CA LEU A 231 -6.07 19.21 3.81
C LEU A 231 -6.23 20.46 4.68
N VAL A 232 -6.53 20.29 5.96
CA VAL A 232 -6.64 21.42 6.89
C VAL A 232 -5.26 21.99 7.20
N GLU A 233 -4.22 21.16 7.23
CA GLU A 233 -2.83 21.62 7.41
C GLU A 233 -2.22 22.17 6.11
N MET A 234 -2.58 21.60 4.96
CA MET A 234 -2.14 22.03 3.64
C MET A 234 -2.76 23.39 3.26
N PHE A 235 -4.04 23.60 3.57
CA PHE A 235 -4.82 24.77 3.17
C PHE A 235 -5.57 25.42 4.34
N PRO A 236 -4.88 25.83 5.42
CA PRO A 236 -5.51 26.26 6.67
C PRO A 236 -6.45 27.45 6.49
N GLN A 237 -6.05 28.45 5.70
CA GLN A 237 -6.85 29.65 5.50
C GLN A 237 -8.02 29.38 4.55
N THR A 238 -7.81 28.63 3.47
CA THR A 238 -8.88 28.24 2.55
C THR A 238 -9.93 27.36 3.25
N CYS A 239 -9.52 26.36 4.02
CA CYS A 239 -10.44 25.48 4.76
C CYS A 239 -11.30 26.27 5.74
N LYS A 240 -10.72 27.27 6.43
CA LYS A 240 -11.49 28.19 7.28
C LYS A 240 -12.54 28.97 6.49
N LEU A 241 -12.15 29.55 5.35
CA LEU A 241 -13.05 30.34 4.50
C LEU A 241 -14.18 29.50 3.87
N LEU A 242 -13.91 28.23 3.52
CA LEU A 242 -14.92 27.29 3.06
C LEU A 242 -15.95 27.00 4.16
N ALA A 243 -15.49 26.73 5.39
CA ALA A 243 -16.36 26.48 6.53
C ALA A 243 -17.25 27.69 6.84
N GLU A 244 -16.73 28.92 6.75
CA GLU A 244 -17.52 30.16 6.89
C GLU A 244 -18.64 30.30 5.84
N ARG A 245 -18.48 29.65 4.68
CA ARG A 245 -19.49 29.58 3.60
C ARG A 245 -20.40 28.38 3.69
N GLY A 246 -20.22 27.53 4.71
CA GLY A 246 -20.99 26.30 4.87
C GLY A 246 -20.61 25.19 3.89
N VAL A 247 -19.45 25.29 3.22
CA VAL A 247 -18.95 24.22 2.34
C VAL A 247 -18.24 23.18 3.20
N CYS A 248 -18.75 21.95 3.22
CA CYS A 248 -18.15 20.89 4.01
C CYS A 248 -16.97 20.25 3.27
N LEU A 249 -15.84 20.03 3.96
CA LEU A 249 -14.68 19.37 3.35
C LEU A 249 -14.97 17.94 2.89
N THR A 250 -15.96 17.26 3.46
CA THR A 250 -16.35 15.92 2.99
C THR A 250 -16.92 15.93 1.57
N GLU A 251 -17.44 17.07 1.09
CA GLU A 251 -17.86 17.24 -0.30
C GLU A 251 -16.70 17.12 -1.29
N PHE A 252 -15.46 17.39 -0.84
CA PHE A 252 -14.26 17.18 -1.65
C PHE A 252 -14.07 15.71 -2.02
N VAL A 253 -14.46 14.77 -1.15
CA VAL A 253 -14.35 13.33 -1.43
C VAL A 253 -15.27 12.95 -2.59
N ALA A 254 -16.52 13.45 -2.59
CA ALA A 254 -17.43 13.23 -3.71
C ALA A 254 -16.92 13.90 -5.00
N PHE A 255 -16.37 15.12 -4.89
CA PHE A 255 -15.75 15.81 -5.99
C PHE A 255 -14.58 15.01 -6.59
N TRP A 256 -13.74 14.38 -5.75
CA TRP A 256 -12.57 13.60 -6.16
C TRP A 256 -12.93 12.54 -7.19
N PHE A 257 -14.01 11.79 -6.95
CA PHE A 257 -14.47 10.66 -7.79
C PHE A 257 -15.48 11.04 -8.88
N ARG A 258 -15.78 12.33 -9.06
CA ARG A 258 -16.79 12.77 -10.03
C ARG A 258 -16.42 12.47 -11.49
N ALA A 259 -15.14 12.55 -11.83
CA ALA A 259 -14.66 12.30 -13.19
C ALA A 259 -13.25 11.67 -13.17
N PRO A 260 -12.97 10.67 -14.04
CA PRO A 260 -11.63 10.14 -14.19
C PRO A 260 -10.70 11.21 -14.78
N ARG A 261 -9.47 11.31 -14.26
CA ARG A 261 -8.45 12.24 -14.77
C ARG A 261 -7.39 11.45 -15.56
N PRO A 262 -7.06 11.86 -16.80
CA PRO A 262 -5.95 11.25 -17.51
C PRO A 262 -4.64 11.62 -16.82
N LEU A 263 -3.78 10.62 -16.60
CA LEU A 263 -2.41 10.84 -16.15
C LEU A 263 -1.58 11.33 -17.34
N THR A 264 -1.46 12.66 -17.47
CA THR A 264 -0.65 13.31 -18.52
C THR A 264 0.81 13.52 -18.13
N GLN A 265 1.15 13.23 -16.87
CA GLN A 265 2.46 13.39 -16.25
C GLN A 265 2.68 12.28 -15.22
N SER A 266 3.92 12.15 -14.72
CA SER A 266 4.26 11.18 -13.67
C SER A 266 3.30 11.35 -12.49
N TYR A 267 2.79 10.23 -11.98
CA TYR A 267 1.82 10.24 -10.90
C TYR A 267 2.48 10.67 -9.60
N ASP A 268 1.95 11.74 -9.03
CA ASP A 268 2.32 12.26 -7.72
C ASP A 268 1.03 12.61 -6.98
N PHE A 269 0.74 11.85 -5.93
CA PHE A 269 -0.51 12.00 -5.18
C PHE A 269 -0.59 13.35 -4.45
N PHE A 270 0.53 13.86 -3.93
CA PHE A 270 0.58 15.15 -3.23
C PHE A 270 0.21 16.29 -4.20
N LEU A 271 0.88 16.32 -5.37
CA LEU A 271 0.60 17.33 -6.39
C LEU A 271 -0.80 17.19 -7.00
N LEU A 272 -1.26 15.96 -7.23
CA LEU A 272 -2.62 15.69 -7.69
C LEU A 272 -3.65 16.21 -6.68
N LYS A 273 -3.41 16.01 -5.38
CA LYS A 273 -4.31 16.44 -4.31
C LYS A 273 -4.44 17.95 -4.25
N ILE A 274 -3.32 18.68 -4.39
CA ILE A 274 -3.33 20.14 -4.54
C ILE A 274 -4.19 20.55 -5.73
N ASP A 275 -3.93 20.02 -6.93
CA ASP A 275 -4.67 20.39 -8.14
C ASP A 275 -6.18 20.16 -7.97
N ARG A 276 -6.56 18.98 -7.47
CA ARG A 276 -7.97 18.62 -7.29
C ARG A 276 -8.64 19.51 -6.27
N PHE A 277 -7.95 19.87 -5.18
CA PHE A 277 -8.51 20.77 -4.17
C PHE A 277 -8.72 22.19 -4.72
N LEU A 278 -7.78 22.71 -5.53
CA LEU A 278 -7.95 24.00 -6.21
C LEU A 278 -9.14 24.01 -7.18
N GLU A 279 -9.33 22.93 -7.94
CA GLU A 279 -10.49 22.77 -8.83
C GLU A 279 -11.80 22.75 -8.01
N PHE A 280 -11.84 22.03 -6.89
CA PHE A 280 -12.98 21.99 -5.98
C PHE A 280 -13.32 23.37 -5.42
N VAL A 281 -12.32 24.10 -4.89
CA VAL A 281 -12.54 25.46 -4.35
C VAL A 281 -13.03 26.41 -5.44
N THR A 282 -12.46 26.31 -6.64
CA THR A 282 -12.86 27.17 -7.77
C THR A 282 -14.33 26.97 -8.16
N GLU A 283 -14.85 25.75 -8.01
CA GLU A 283 -16.26 25.45 -8.29
C GLU A 283 -17.18 25.80 -7.11
N SER A 284 -16.81 25.41 -5.89
CA SER A 284 -17.67 25.50 -4.71
C SER A 284 -17.66 26.88 -4.04
N ALA A 285 -16.56 27.61 -4.10
CA ALA A 285 -16.39 28.93 -3.51
C ALA A 285 -15.41 29.80 -4.33
N PRO A 286 -15.82 30.29 -5.51
CA PRO A 286 -14.93 31.00 -6.44
C PRO A 286 -14.22 32.22 -5.85
N ASP A 287 -14.81 32.85 -4.84
CA ASP A 287 -14.26 34.01 -4.13
C ASP A 287 -13.11 33.65 -3.17
N VAL A 288 -13.00 32.37 -2.78
CA VAL A 288 -11.90 31.84 -1.95
C VAL A 288 -10.71 31.39 -2.81
N ARG A 289 -10.88 31.25 -4.12
CA ARG A 289 -9.87 30.74 -5.08
C ARG A 289 -8.50 31.39 -4.93
N ILE A 290 -8.43 32.70 -4.68
CA ILE A 290 -7.14 33.41 -4.57
C ILE A 290 -6.35 32.90 -3.36
N SER A 291 -7.01 32.68 -2.22
CA SER A 291 -6.38 32.11 -1.03
C SER A 291 -5.86 30.70 -1.31
N ALA A 292 -6.69 29.86 -1.93
CA ALA A 292 -6.34 28.49 -2.25
C ALA A 292 -5.14 28.41 -3.20
N GLN A 293 -5.12 29.26 -4.23
CA GLN A 293 -4.01 29.33 -5.17
C GLN A 293 -2.70 29.72 -4.48
N GLN A 294 -2.73 30.70 -3.56
CA GLN A 294 -1.54 31.12 -2.80
C GLN A 294 -0.97 29.99 -1.95
N GLU A 295 -1.81 29.29 -1.18
CA GLU A 295 -1.40 28.14 -0.37
C GLU A 295 -0.88 27.00 -1.26
N GLY A 296 -1.59 26.70 -2.36
CA GLY A 296 -1.18 25.67 -3.32
C GLY A 296 0.17 25.95 -3.98
N ASP A 297 0.45 27.20 -4.36
CA ASP A 297 1.72 27.60 -4.96
C ASP A 297 2.87 27.52 -3.94
N GLN A 298 2.63 27.88 -2.68
CA GLN A 298 3.60 27.71 -1.60
C GLN A 298 3.94 26.24 -1.37
N LEU A 299 2.94 25.36 -1.32
CA LEU A 299 3.14 23.92 -1.16
C LEU A 299 3.94 23.33 -2.33
N ARG A 300 3.61 23.70 -3.57
CA ARG A 300 4.36 23.24 -4.75
C ARG A 300 5.82 23.71 -4.72
N LEU A 301 6.06 24.95 -4.31
CA LEU A 301 7.42 25.49 -4.18
C LEU A 301 8.21 24.74 -3.10
N ALA A 302 7.62 24.54 -1.92
CA ALA A 302 8.26 23.81 -0.83
C ALA A 302 8.54 22.34 -1.22
N TYR A 303 7.58 21.70 -1.91
CA TYR A 303 7.74 20.34 -2.41
C TYR A 303 8.86 20.24 -3.46
N ALA A 304 8.93 21.19 -4.39
CA ALA A 304 10.04 21.24 -5.36
C ALA A 304 11.38 21.42 -4.66
N GLN A 305 11.50 22.34 -3.71
CA GLN A 305 12.72 22.57 -2.93
C GLN A 305 13.16 21.36 -2.10
N ALA A 306 12.21 20.61 -1.53
CA ALA A 306 12.50 19.41 -0.76
C ALA A 306 12.99 18.25 -1.64
N ASN A 307 12.51 18.17 -2.88
CA ASN A 307 12.89 17.11 -3.83
C ASN A 307 14.07 17.49 -4.73
N GLU A 308 14.42 18.77 -4.83
CA GLU A 308 15.68 19.23 -5.41
C GLU A 308 16.84 18.94 -4.43
N VAL A 309 17.29 17.68 -4.39
CA VAL A 309 18.62 17.37 -3.87
C VAL A 309 19.63 18.05 -4.79
N GLY A 310 20.25 19.11 -4.28
CA GLY A 310 21.13 19.99 -5.05
C GLY A 310 22.14 19.25 -5.92
N GLU A 311 22.17 19.61 -7.20
CA GLU A 311 23.38 19.57 -8.00
C GLU A 311 24.44 20.43 -7.30
N ARG A 312 25.11 19.89 -6.28
CA ARG A 312 26.49 20.30 -6.02
C ARG A 312 27.30 19.76 -7.16
N VAL A 313 27.40 20.58 -8.22
CA VAL A 313 28.51 20.54 -9.15
C VAL A 313 29.77 20.51 -8.29
N LEU A 314 30.39 19.32 -8.20
CA LEU A 314 31.79 19.23 -7.82
C LEU A 314 32.52 19.96 -8.95
N GLU A 315 32.75 21.26 -8.78
CA GLU A 315 33.80 21.97 -9.49
C GLU A 315 35.10 21.25 -9.13
N MET A 316 35.47 20.29 -9.99
CA MET A 316 36.82 19.79 -10.02
C MET A 316 37.71 20.94 -10.46
N GLU A 317 38.37 21.60 -9.50
CA GLU A 317 39.51 22.44 -9.83
C GLU A 317 40.53 21.61 -10.64
N PRO A 318 41.05 22.15 -11.74
CA PRO A 318 42.08 21.47 -12.51
C PRO A 318 43.38 21.48 -11.70
N PHE A 319 43.88 20.28 -11.39
CA PHE A 319 45.24 20.11 -10.90
C PHE A 319 46.22 20.77 -11.90
N VAL A 320 47.00 21.72 -11.40
CA VAL A 320 48.25 22.21 -12.01
C VAL A 320 49.42 21.52 -11.31
#